data_AF-A0AAF0VFV9-F1
#
_entry.id   AF-A0AAF0VFV9-F1
#
_cell.length_a   1.000
_cell.length_b   1.000
_cell.length_c   1.000
_cell.angle_alpha   90.00
_cell.angle_beta   90.00
_cell.angle_gamma   90.00
#
_symmetry.space_group_name_H-M   'P 1'
#
loop_
_entity.id
_entity.type
_entity.pdbx_description
1 polymer ?
#
loop_
_entity_poly.entity_id
_entity_poly.type
_entity_poly.pdbx_seq_one_letter_code
_entity_poly.pdbx_strand_id
1 'polypeptide(L)'
;MTSKPSRPRKAQPKAPTGPHLAPELFTELNATFYQDDPSEYLLTKIEALTLMFAPDEALAPAYAADRRIGVTHLGGMAVASKEARDRYVRTECVLVLHHACEMLLRLFFAHAEKQDCPWLGMAASVSFAEFKEKVSAALRNGFNRDAVSVVFLGGTDSRDAVIRAEDDEFDDGVHAVQLLLAFSAQTVLAESFLYNAAKHGLTVVQTDEATKTSLHPDGADPLQLHAGPQFAYLHKPQFPNAPKNKGLPEWHMSLTNTLPDQDIGVALLIQRAVSSLWDVARRRYTGESGQVHVIPTAAVHDIISGPARASGQQVRTHTLELAKKDAAGNFLGVDVRLSSPRLPGDGEWEPGASANAPTSRIVDLPARQRDRQLVSTSNRHLLPISPSWSSRV
;
A
#
# COMPACT_ATOMS: atom_id res chain seq x y z
N MET A 1 18.82 -32.00 -45.47
CA MET A 1 17.62 -31.92 -44.63
C MET A 1 18.05 -31.93 -43.18
N THR A 2 18.08 -30.76 -42.54
CA THR A 2 18.55 -30.56 -41.16
C THR A 2 17.38 -30.71 -40.19
N SER A 3 17.48 -31.68 -39.26
CA SER A 3 16.48 -31.91 -38.22
C SER A 3 16.54 -30.80 -37.17
N LYS A 4 15.38 -30.18 -36.89
CA LYS A 4 15.25 -29.20 -35.81
C LYS A 4 15.17 -29.91 -34.46
N PRO A 5 15.94 -29.50 -33.44
CA PRO A 5 15.82 -30.06 -32.09
C PRO A 5 14.49 -29.63 -31.45
N SER A 6 13.80 -30.60 -30.85
CA SER A 6 12.53 -30.44 -30.15
C SER A 6 12.69 -29.57 -28.90
N ARG A 7 11.81 -28.58 -28.75
CA ARG A 7 11.72 -27.77 -27.53
C ARG A 7 11.32 -28.65 -26.34
N PRO A 8 11.97 -28.53 -25.17
CA PRO A 8 11.55 -29.24 -23.97
C PRO A 8 10.16 -28.76 -23.53
N ARG A 9 9.25 -29.72 -23.36
CA ARG A 9 7.87 -29.54 -22.92
C ARG A 9 7.91 -29.03 -21.47
N LYS A 10 7.37 -27.83 -21.21
CA LYS A 10 7.21 -27.30 -19.84
C LYS A 10 6.48 -28.34 -18.99
N ALA A 11 7.09 -28.74 -17.87
CA ALA A 11 6.49 -29.65 -16.92
C ALA A 11 5.17 -29.05 -16.42
N GLN A 12 4.08 -29.82 -16.53
CA GLN A 12 2.82 -29.46 -15.90
C GLN A 12 3.03 -29.43 -14.38
N PRO A 13 2.50 -28.42 -13.66
CA PRO A 13 2.56 -28.41 -12.21
C PRO A 13 1.89 -29.67 -11.67
N LYS A 14 2.61 -30.43 -10.84
CA LYS A 14 2.08 -31.61 -10.16
C LYS A 14 0.90 -31.17 -9.29
N ALA A 15 -0.24 -31.82 -9.46
CA ALA A 15 -1.37 -31.64 -8.56
C ALA A 15 -0.94 -31.88 -7.11
N PRO A 16 -1.40 -31.07 -6.13
CA PRO A 16 -1.00 -31.21 -4.75
C PRO A 16 -1.37 -32.60 -4.23
N THR A 17 -0.36 -33.33 -3.75
CA THR A 17 -0.53 -34.66 -3.17
C THR A 17 -0.99 -34.51 -1.71
N GLY A 18 -2.30 -34.52 -1.49
CA GLY A 18 -2.92 -34.47 -0.16
C GLY A 18 -4.46 -34.42 -0.24
N PRO A 19 -5.16 -34.67 0.87
CA PRO A 19 -6.62 -34.49 0.93
C PRO A 19 -7.00 -33.04 0.63
N HIS A 20 -8.06 -32.85 -0.15
CA HIS A 20 -8.62 -31.52 -0.44
C HIS A 20 -9.50 -31.04 0.72
N LEU A 21 -9.57 -29.72 0.92
CA LEU A 21 -10.52 -29.13 1.86
C LEU A 21 -11.95 -29.39 1.37
N ALA A 22 -12.86 -29.67 2.31
CA ALA A 22 -14.28 -29.83 2.04
C ALA A 22 -14.86 -28.48 1.58
N PRO A 23 -15.54 -28.39 0.41
CA PRO A 23 -16.11 -27.13 -0.08
C PRO A 23 -17.10 -26.48 0.89
N GLU A 24 -17.80 -27.30 1.69
CA GLU A 24 -18.74 -26.85 2.71
C GLU A 24 -18.07 -26.00 3.81
N LEU A 25 -16.75 -26.15 4.00
CA LEU A 25 -15.95 -25.36 4.91
C LEU A 25 -15.84 -23.89 4.47
N PHE A 26 -15.91 -23.60 3.17
CA PHE A 26 -15.66 -22.27 2.64
C PHE A 26 -16.70 -21.25 3.10
N THR A 27 -17.94 -21.68 3.31
CA THR A 27 -18.96 -20.77 3.84
C THR A 27 -18.66 -20.36 5.27
N GLU A 28 -18.30 -21.30 6.16
CA GLU A 28 -17.90 -20.97 7.53
C GLU A 28 -16.60 -20.15 7.57
N LEU A 29 -15.63 -20.45 6.71
CA LEU A 29 -14.38 -19.68 6.60
C LEU A 29 -14.62 -18.26 6.13
N ASN A 30 -15.43 -18.05 5.09
CA ASN A 30 -15.75 -16.72 4.60
C ASN A 30 -16.55 -15.93 5.64
N ALA A 31 -17.56 -16.55 6.25
CA ALA A 31 -18.34 -15.92 7.31
C ALA A 31 -17.46 -15.46 8.49
N THR A 32 -16.47 -16.28 8.88
CA THR A 32 -15.47 -15.92 9.90
C THR A 32 -14.54 -14.79 9.42
N PHE A 33 -14.02 -14.91 8.20
CA PHE A 33 -13.03 -13.97 7.65
C PHE A 33 -13.60 -12.55 7.52
N TYR A 34 -14.87 -12.42 7.12
CA TYR A 34 -15.53 -11.12 6.93
C TYR A 34 -16.24 -10.57 8.17
N GLN A 35 -16.01 -11.13 9.37
CA GLN A 35 -16.56 -10.57 10.62
C GLN A 35 -15.91 -9.23 10.98
N ASP A 36 -14.61 -9.10 10.73
CA ASP A 36 -13.84 -7.89 11.00
C ASP A 36 -13.74 -7.03 9.74
N ASP A 37 -13.40 -5.75 9.88
CA ASP A 37 -13.05 -4.87 8.75
C ASP A 37 -11.56 -4.47 8.82
N PRO A 38 -10.70 -4.94 7.89
CA PRO A 38 -9.29 -4.55 7.87
C PRO A 38 -9.08 -3.05 7.61
N SER A 39 -10.08 -2.34 7.07
CA SER A 39 -10.00 -0.90 6.86
C SER A 39 -9.99 -0.12 8.18
N GLU A 40 -10.65 -0.62 9.23
CA GLU A 40 -10.70 0.03 10.55
C GLU A 40 -9.31 0.08 11.21
N TYR A 41 -8.48 -0.93 10.97
CA TYR A 41 -7.09 -0.92 11.43
C TYR A 41 -6.31 0.25 10.84
N LEU A 42 -6.44 0.48 9.53
CA LEU A 42 -5.76 1.61 8.86
C LEU A 42 -6.31 2.93 9.36
N LEU A 43 -7.64 3.08 9.47
CA LEU A 43 -8.27 4.29 9.95
C LEU A 43 -7.80 4.65 11.36
N THR A 44 -7.87 3.69 12.30
CA THR A 44 -7.42 3.87 13.68
C THR A 44 -5.95 4.27 13.75
N LYS A 45 -5.11 3.65 12.91
CA LYS A 45 -3.67 3.97 12.87
C LYS A 45 -3.42 5.37 12.31
N ILE A 46 -4.15 5.80 11.29
CA ILE A 46 -4.08 7.14 10.70
C ILE A 46 -4.56 8.19 11.72
N GLU A 47 -5.68 7.96 12.40
CA GLU A 47 -6.19 8.86 13.44
C GLU A 47 -5.21 9.00 14.60
N ALA A 48 -4.73 7.89 15.14
CA ALA A 48 -3.75 7.90 16.23
C ALA A 48 -2.46 8.65 15.86
N LEU A 49 -2.00 8.49 14.62
CA LEU A 49 -0.82 9.17 14.10
C LEU A 49 -1.06 10.66 13.89
N THR A 50 -2.19 11.04 13.31
CA THR A 50 -2.52 12.45 13.04
C THR A 50 -2.77 13.26 14.31
N LEU A 51 -3.22 12.62 15.40
CA LEU A 51 -3.27 13.26 16.73
C LEU A 51 -1.91 13.76 17.20
N MET A 52 -0.79 13.17 16.74
CA MET A 52 0.55 13.64 17.12
C MET A 52 0.89 15.02 16.57
N PHE A 53 0.10 15.56 15.62
CA PHE A 53 0.22 16.94 15.16
C PHE A 53 -0.56 17.94 16.02
N ALA A 54 -1.36 17.48 16.98
CA ALA A 54 -2.09 18.38 17.88
C ALA A 54 -1.13 19.22 18.74
N PRO A 55 -1.55 20.42 19.16
CA PRO A 55 -0.75 21.25 20.06
C PRO A 55 -0.61 20.58 21.44
N ASP A 56 0.45 20.91 22.18
CA ASP A 56 0.77 20.27 23.46
C ASP A 56 -0.37 20.42 24.47
N GLU A 57 -1.06 21.56 24.46
CA GLU A 57 -2.20 21.85 25.33
C GLU A 57 -3.37 20.89 25.09
N ALA A 58 -3.57 20.46 23.83
CA ALA A 58 -4.61 19.49 23.49
C ALA A 58 -4.20 18.05 23.85
N LEU A 59 -2.90 17.73 23.80
CA LEU A 59 -2.38 16.41 24.13
C LEU A 59 -2.20 16.19 25.64
N ALA A 60 -1.91 17.25 26.40
CA ALA A 60 -1.56 17.16 27.81
C ALA A 60 -2.60 16.39 28.67
N PRO A 61 -3.92 16.63 28.54
CA PRO A 61 -4.91 15.86 29.30
C PRO A 61 -4.88 14.36 28.99
N ALA A 62 -4.73 14.00 27.71
CA ALA A 62 -4.71 12.60 27.26
C ALA A 62 -3.44 11.87 27.74
N TYR A 63 -2.31 12.57 27.78
CA TYR A 63 -1.03 12.02 28.25
C TYR A 63 -0.96 11.93 29.78
N ALA A 64 -1.56 12.87 30.51
CA ALA A 64 -1.60 12.87 31.97
C ALA A 64 -2.55 11.81 32.56
N ALA A 65 -3.46 11.27 31.75
CA ALA A 65 -4.40 10.25 32.20
C ALA A 65 -3.73 8.89 32.44
N ASP A 66 -4.14 8.24 33.53
CA ASP A 66 -3.78 6.85 33.80
C ASP A 66 -4.43 5.93 32.76
N ARG A 67 -3.64 4.97 32.27
CA ARG A 67 -4.04 4.03 31.23
C ARG A 67 -3.92 2.61 31.74
N ARG A 68 -4.82 1.74 31.27
CA ARG A 68 -4.84 0.33 31.63
C ARG A 68 -4.82 -0.54 30.38
N ILE A 69 -3.90 -1.50 30.34
CA ILE A 69 -3.80 -2.52 29.29
C ILE A 69 -3.95 -3.87 29.97
N GLY A 70 -5.14 -4.47 29.87
CA GLY A 70 -5.47 -5.71 30.58
C GLY A 70 -5.40 -5.55 32.10
N VAL A 71 -4.36 -6.08 32.72
CA VAL A 71 -4.09 -5.94 34.17
C VAL A 71 -2.98 -4.94 34.48
N THR A 72 -2.28 -4.43 33.47
CA THR A 72 -1.16 -3.50 33.62
C THR A 72 -1.66 -2.07 33.72
N HIS A 73 -1.17 -1.34 34.70
CA HIS A 73 -1.43 0.08 34.89
C HIS A 73 -0.20 0.89 34.43
N LEU A 74 -0.46 1.91 33.64
CA LEU A 74 0.52 2.88 33.18
C LEU A 74 0.06 4.24 33.68
N GLY A 75 0.88 4.88 34.51
CA GLY A 75 0.59 6.24 34.97
C GLY A 75 0.60 7.25 33.82
N GLY A 76 0.12 8.46 34.12
CA GLY A 76 0.31 9.61 33.25
C GLY A 76 1.78 9.80 32.83
N MET A 77 1.99 10.24 31.59
CA MET A 77 3.30 10.55 31.02
C MET A 77 3.34 12.00 30.56
N ALA A 78 4.53 12.59 30.45
CA ALA A 78 4.67 13.89 29.80
C ALA A 78 4.42 13.75 28.27
N VAL A 79 3.86 14.80 27.66
CA VAL A 79 3.83 14.91 26.20
C VAL A 79 5.26 14.93 25.69
N ALA A 80 5.55 14.15 24.64
CA ALA A 80 6.87 14.15 24.01
C ALA A 80 7.16 15.51 23.35
N SER A 81 8.44 15.90 23.30
CA SER A 81 8.83 17.16 22.65
C SER A 81 8.35 17.19 21.18
N LYS A 82 8.12 18.39 20.65
CA LYS A 82 7.71 18.56 19.24
C LYS A 82 8.66 17.83 18.29
N GLU A 83 9.97 17.94 18.48
CA GLU A 83 10.97 17.27 17.64
C GLU A 83 10.86 15.76 17.74
N ALA A 84 10.61 15.21 18.93
CA ALA A 84 10.42 13.77 19.09
C ALA A 84 9.14 13.30 18.39
N ARG A 85 8.05 14.08 18.47
CA ARG A 85 6.79 13.82 17.77
C ARG A 85 6.97 13.90 16.26
N ASP A 86 7.61 14.94 15.73
CA ASP A 86 7.87 15.10 14.30
C ASP A 86 8.69 13.93 13.75
N ARG A 87 9.72 13.49 14.48
CA ARG A 87 10.52 12.32 14.09
C ARG A 87 9.70 11.03 14.11
N TYR A 88 8.89 10.81 15.15
CA TYR A 88 8.00 9.67 15.25
C TYR A 88 7.02 9.63 14.08
N VAL A 89 6.36 10.77 13.82
CA VAL A 89 5.37 10.93 12.78
C VAL A 89 5.94 10.63 11.41
N ARG A 90 7.09 11.21 11.05
CA ARG A 90 7.74 10.95 9.75
C ARG A 90 8.00 9.46 9.55
N THR A 91 8.50 8.77 10.56
CA THR A 91 8.80 7.33 10.47
C THR A 91 7.51 6.52 10.33
N GLU A 92 6.53 6.79 11.18
CA GLU A 92 5.26 6.05 11.15
C GLU A 92 4.46 6.32 9.88
N CYS A 93 4.50 7.52 9.29
CA CYS A 93 3.89 7.80 7.99
C CYS A 93 4.38 6.84 6.90
N VAL A 94 5.71 6.63 6.81
CA VAL A 94 6.28 5.66 5.87
C VAL A 94 5.83 4.24 6.19
N LEU A 95 5.81 3.85 7.47
CA LEU A 95 5.36 2.51 7.86
C LEU A 95 3.87 2.27 7.56
N VAL A 96 3.02 3.26 7.83
CA VAL A 96 1.58 3.23 7.52
C VAL A 96 1.37 3.14 6.03
N LEU A 97 2.04 3.98 5.23
CA LEU A 97 1.93 3.95 3.78
C LEU A 97 2.29 2.57 3.22
N HIS A 98 3.46 2.03 3.59
CA HIS A 98 3.90 0.74 3.09
C HIS A 98 2.98 -0.40 3.51
N HIS A 99 2.46 -0.37 4.74
CA HIS A 99 1.47 -1.34 5.19
C HIS A 99 0.17 -1.22 4.37
N ALA A 100 -0.35 -0.02 4.17
CA ALA A 100 -1.55 0.22 3.37
C ALA A 100 -1.36 -0.27 1.92
N CYS A 101 -0.25 0.08 1.28
CA CYS A 101 0.08 -0.37 -0.08
C CYS A 101 0.15 -1.90 -0.20
N GLU A 102 0.84 -2.57 0.73
CA GLU A 102 0.94 -4.03 0.74
C GLU A 102 -0.42 -4.68 0.99
N MET A 103 -1.20 -4.17 1.95
CA MET A 103 -2.55 -4.65 2.27
C MET A 103 -3.47 -4.55 1.05
N LEU A 104 -3.51 -3.39 0.39
CA LEU A 104 -4.32 -3.15 -0.80
C LEU A 104 -4.00 -4.16 -1.91
N LEU A 105 -2.71 -4.33 -2.24
CA LEU A 105 -2.27 -5.22 -3.31
C LEU A 105 -2.57 -6.69 -2.99
N ARG A 106 -2.33 -7.12 -1.75
CA ARG A 106 -2.62 -8.49 -1.33
C ARG A 106 -4.11 -8.79 -1.38
N LEU A 107 -4.95 -7.91 -0.82
CA LEU A 107 -6.39 -8.04 -0.86
C LEU A 107 -6.90 -8.03 -2.30
N PHE A 108 -6.46 -7.08 -3.13
CA PHE A 108 -6.82 -7.05 -4.55
C PHE A 108 -6.54 -8.38 -5.24
N PHE A 109 -5.33 -8.93 -5.08
CA PHE A 109 -4.96 -10.18 -5.72
C PHE A 109 -5.75 -11.38 -5.22
N ALA A 110 -6.02 -11.48 -3.92
CA ALA A 110 -6.82 -12.58 -3.37
C ALA A 110 -8.26 -12.58 -3.92
N HIS A 111 -8.83 -11.41 -4.18
CA HIS A 111 -10.21 -11.27 -4.65
C HIS A 111 -10.34 -11.25 -6.18
N ALA A 112 -9.32 -10.76 -6.89
CA ALA A 112 -9.28 -10.77 -8.35
C ALA A 112 -9.15 -12.18 -8.93
N GLU A 113 -8.49 -13.09 -8.21
CA GLU A 113 -8.33 -14.50 -8.62
C GLU A 113 -9.60 -15.34 -8.42
N LYS A 114 -10.65 -14.77 -7.82
CA LYS A 114 -11.97 -15.40 -7.62
C LYS A 114 -11.89 -16.77 -6.93
N GLN A 115 -11.06 -16.87 -5.89
CA GLN A 115 -11.04 -18.07 -5.06
C GLN A 115 -12.35 -18.19 -4.29
N ASP A 116 -12.82 -19.43 -4.07
CA ASP A 116 -14.03 -19.70 -3.27
C ASP A 116 -13.86 -19.25 -1.80
N CYS A 117 -12.61 -19.13 -1.34
CA CYS A 117 -12.25 -18.63 -0.02
C CYS A 117 -10.98 -17.74 -0.09
N PRO A 118 -11.13 -16.39 -0.18
CA PRO A 118 -10.00 -15.47 -0.25
C PRO A 118 -9.04 -15.53 0.93
N TRP A 119 -9.53 -15.95 2.11
CA TRP A 119 -8.68 -16.12 3.29
C TRP A 119 -7.57 -17.16 3.06
N LEU A 120 -7.88 -18.26 2.37
CA LEU A 120 -6.87 -19.26 1.99
C LEU A 120 -5.85 -18.70 1.00
N GLY A 121 -6.31 -17.89 0.03
CA GLY A 121 -5.42 -17.21 -0.92
C GLY A 121 -4.45 -16.25 -0.24
N MET A 122 -4.95 -15.48 0.73
CA MET A 122 -4.12 -14.60 1.57
C MET A 122 -3.11 -15.41 2.40
N ALA A 123 -3.55 -16.49 3.04
CA ALA A 123 -2.69 -17.33 3.87
C ALA A 123 -1.63 -18.09 3.06
N ALA A 124 -1.92 -18.44 1.80
CA ALA A 124 -0.97 -19.09 0.90
C ALA A 124 0.12 -18.13 0.37
N SER A 125 -0.12 -16.82 0.42
CA SER A 125 0.79 -15.78 -0.10
C SER A 125 1.95 -15.46 0.86
N VAL A 126 2.73 -16.48 1.23
CA VAL A 126 3.85 -16.36 2.19
C VAL A 126 5.17 -15.92 1.57
N SER A 127 5.36 -16.16 0.27
CA SER A 127 6.61 -15.80 -0.43
C SER A 127 6.60 -14.35 -0.86
N PHE A 128 7.38 -13.51 -0.18
CA PHE A 128 7.51 -12.10 -0.55
C PHE A 128 8.14 -11.91 -1.94
N ALA A 129 8.97 -12.84 -2.39
CA ALA A 129 9.54 -12.81 -3.73
C ALA A 129 8.47 -13.02 -4.81
N GLU A 130 7.62 -14.05 -4.66
CA GLU A 130 6.50 -14.32 -5.57
C GLU A 130 5.49 -13.17 -5.58
N PHE A 131 5.21 -12.60 -4.40
CA PHE A 131 4.38 -11.41 -4.29
C PHE A 131 4.96 -10.24 -5.09
N LYS A 132 6.26 -9.91 -4.95
CA LYS A 132 6.89 -8.85 -5.74
C LYS A 132 6.89 -9.14 -7.24
N GLU A 133 7.08 -10.39 -7.65
CA GLU A 133 7.01 -10.76 -9.07
C GLU A 133 5.61 -10.52 -9.64
N LYS A 134 4.57 -10.87 -8.87
CA LYS A 134 3.17 -10.63 -9.23
C LYS A 134 2.84 -9.14 -9.28
N VAL A 135 3.27 -8.36 -8.29
CA VAL A 135 3.14 -6.89 -8.26
C VAL A 135 3.85 -6.27 -9.47
N SER A 136 5.08 -6.72 -9.79
CA SER A 136 5.85 -6.23 -10.92
C SER A 136 5.18 -6.56 -12.26
N ALA A 137 4.61 -7.76 -12.40
CA ALA A 137 3.86 -8.14 -13.59
C ALA A 137 2.59 -7.28 -13.76
N ALA A 138 1.82 -7.07 -12.69
CA ALA A 138 0.63 -6.22 -12.72
C ALA A 138 0.98 -4.76 -13.06
N LEU A 139 2.05 -4.22 -12.46
CA LEU A 139 2.50 -2.86 -12.74
C LEU A 139 2.92 -2.68 -14.20
N ARG A 140 3.62 -3.66 -14.79
CA ARG A 140 4.05 -3.60 -16.20
C ARG A 140 2.89 -3.73 -17.18
N ASN A 141 1.94 -4.61 -16.89
CA ASN A 141 0.82 -4.89 -17.78
C ASN A 141 -0.35 -3.92 -17.61
N GLY A 142 -0.35 -3.14 -16.52
CA GLY A 142 -1.50 -2.40 -16.05
C GLY A 142 -2.46 -3.30 -15.24
N PHE A 143 -3.12 -2.68 -14.27
CA PHE A 143 -4.18 -3.35 -13.52
C PHE A 143 -5.42 -3.47 -14.40
N ASN A 144 -5.93 -4.70 -14.58
CA ASN A 144 -7.07 -4.95 -15.46
C ASN A 144 -8.33 -4.21 -14.97
N ARG A 145 -8.93 -3.40 -15.84
CA ARG A 145 -10.10 -2.55 -15.54
C ARG A 145 -11.27 -3.35 -14.96
N ASP A 146 -11.63 -4.47 -15.57
CA ASP A 146 -12.77 -5.29 -15.13
C ASP A 146 -12.51 -5.99 -13.80
N ALA A 147 -11.27 -6.44 -13.56
CA ALA A 147 -10.88 -6.98 -12.27
C ALA A 147 -11.00 -5.91 -11.18
N VAL A 148 -10.54 -4.67 -11.46
CA VAL A 148 -10.64 -3.55 -10.52
C VAL A 148 -12.10 -3.20 -10.25
N SER A 149 -12.93 -3.02 -11.28
CA SER A 149 -14.33 -2.66 -11.12
C SER A 149 -15.11 -3.73 -10.32
N VAL A 150 -14.88 -5.01 -10.63
CA VAL A 150 -15.53 -6.14 -9.96
C VAL A 150 -15.08 -6.29 -8.51
N VAL A 151 -13.83 -5.97 -8.19
CA VAL A 151 -13.29 -6.11 -6.84
C VAL A 151 -13.64 -4.92 -5.95
N PHE A 152 -13.59 -3.69 -6.46
CA PHE A 152 -13.75 -2.48 -5.65
C PHE A 152 -15.13 -1.84 -5.73
N LEU A 153 -15.83 -1.96 -6.86
CA LEU A 153 -17.18 -1.41 -7.06
C LEU A 153 -18.25 -2.51 -7.18
N GLY A 154 -17.83 -3.77 -7.26
CA GLY A 154 -18.72 -4.93 -7.17
C GLY A 154 -19.41 -5.35 -8.46
N GLY A 155 -19.08 -4.75 -9.60
CA GLY A 155 -19.63 -5.12 -10.90
C GLY A 155 -18.78 -4.65 -12.08
N THR A 156 -19.17 -5.04 -13.29
CA THR A 156 -18.54 -4.53 -14.52
C THR A 156 -18.93 -3.10 -14.85
N ASP A 157 -20.07 -2.65 -14.36
CA ASP A 157 -20.62 -1.31 -14.51
C ASP A 157 -21.54 -0.98 -13.32
N SER A 158 -22.05 0.26 -13.27
CA SER A 158 -22.95 0.76 -12.23
C SER A 158 -24.21 -0.11 -12.05
N ARG A 159 -24.75 -0.65 -13.16
CA ARG A 159 -25.98 -1.45 -13.21
C ARG A 159 -25.74 -2.87 -12.71
N ASP A 160 -24.65 -3.53 -13.10
CA ASP A 160 -24.25 -4.86 -12.60
C ASP A 160 -23.83 -4.80 -11.12
N ALA A 161 -23.23 -3.69 -10.70
CA ALA A 161 -22.91 -3.40 -9.31
C ALA A 161 -24.17 -3.09 -8.47
N VAL A 162 -25.25 -2.62 -9.10
CA VAL A 162 -26.50 -2.15 -8.48
C VAL A 162 -26.23 -0.96 -7.54
N ILE A 163 -25.32 -0.07 -7.94
CA ILE A 163 -24.98 1.15 -7.19
C ILE A 163 -25.51 2.39 -7.89
N ARG A 164 -25.78 3.44 -7.12
CA ARG A 164 -26.23 4.74 -7.65
C ARG A 164 -25.03 5.61 -8.04
N ALA A 165 -24.44 5.31 -9.20
CA ALA A 165 -23.40 6.09 -9.84
C ALA A 165 -23.67 6.19 -11.35
N GLU A 166 -23.40 7.35 -11.94
CA GLU A 166 -23.46 7.51 -13.40
C GLU A 166 -22.30 6.75 -14.07
N ASP A 167 -22.44 6.41 -15.35
CA ASP A 167 -21.44 5.58 -16.04
C ASP A 167 -20.05 6.25 -16.07
N ASP A 168 -19.98 7.56 -16.35
CA ASP A 168 -18.72 8.33 -16.32
C ASP A 168 -18.09 8.37 -14.92
N GLU A 169 -18.93 8.48 -13.88
CA GLU A 169 -18.48 8.50 -12.49
C GLU A 169 -17.96 7.13 -12.04
N PHE A 170 -18.60 6.06 -12.49
CA PHE A 170 -18.17 4.69 -12.26
C PHE A 170 -16.80 4.45 -12.90
N ASP A 171 -16.64 4.82 -14.17
CA ASP A 171 -15.39 4.64 -14.89
C ASP A 171 -14.25 5.49 -14.33
N ASP A 172 -14.53 6.72 -13.91
CA ASP A 172 -13.57 7.56 -13.19
C ASP A 172 -13.14 6.91 -11.86
N GLY A 173 -14.09 6.35 -11.12
CA GLY A 173 -13.81 5.60 -9.89
C GLY A 173 -12.92 4.38 -10.11
N VAL A 174 -13.14 3.63 -11.19
CA VAL A 174 -12.28 2.49 -11.57
C VAL A 174 -10.88 2.99 -11.91
N HIS A 175 -10.77 4.07 -12.67
CA HIS A 175 -9.47 4.64 -13.05
C HIS A 175 -8.69 5.15 -11.83
N ALA A 176 -9.35 5.84 -10.91
CA ALA A 176 -8.79 6.30 -9.65
C ALA A 176 -8.16 5.14 -8.85
N VAL A 177 -8.85 4.01 -8.74
CA VAL A 177 -8.32 2.83 -8.05
C VAL A 177 -7.16 2.18 -8.82
N GLN A 178 -7.19 2.16 -10.15
CA GLN A 178 -6.04 1.70 -10.95
C GLN A 178 -4.78 2.54 -10.69
N LEU A 179 -4.92 3.87 -10.60
CA LEU A 179 -3.82 4.77 -10.25
C LEU A 179 -3.31 4.48 -8.84
N LEU A 180 -4.20 4.27 -7.87
CA LEU A 180 -3.82 3.96 -6.49
C LEU A 180 -3.09 2.62 -6.37
N LEU A 181 -3.52 1.60 -7.11
CA LEU A 181 -2.85 0.30 -7.22
C LEU A 181 -1.47 0.43 -7.88
N ALA A 182 -1.38 1.23 -8.95
CA ALA A 182 -0.12 1.49 -9.64
C ALA A 182 0.88 2.24 -8.75
N PHE A 183 0.43 3.21 -7.97
CA PHE A 183 1.24 3.89 -6.96
C PHE A 183 1.70 2.91 -5.88
N SER A 184 0.77 2.15 -5.29
CA SER A 184 1.07 1.15 -4.26
C SER A 184 2.11 0.13 -4.73
N ALA A 185 1.98 -0.36 -5.97
CA ALA A 185 2.91 -1.28 -6.59
C ALA A 185 4.31 -0.66 -6.76
N GLN A 186 4.39 0.59 -7.18
CA GLN A 186 5.66 1.31 -7.30
C GLN A 186 6.31 1.50 -5.92
N THR A 187 5.57 1.93 -4.92
CA THR A 187 6.05 2.11 -3.54
C THR A 187 6.64 0.82 -2.97
N VAL A 188 5.89 -0.29 -3.04
CA VAL A 188 6.34 -1.60 -2.53
C VAL A 188 7.59 -2.11 -3.24
N LEU A 189 7.72 -1.87 -4.55
CA LEU A 189 8.86 -2.33 -5.34
C LEU A 189 10.10 -1.43 -5.18
N ALA A 190 9.92 -0.11 -5.24
CA ALA A 190 11.00 0.87 -5.31
C ALA A 190 11.53 1.29 -3.93
N GLU A 191 10.69 1.26 -2.89
CA GLU A 191 11.07 1.77 -1.56
C GLU A 191 11.27 0.66 -0.52
N SER A 192 11.40 -0.61 -0.94
CA SER A 192 11.57 -1.73 0.01
C SER A 192 12.79 -1.62 0.93
N PHE A 193 13.86 -0.92 0.53
CA PHE A 193 15.01 -0.65 1.41
C PHE A 193 14.68 0.39 2.48
N LEU A 194 13.99 1.48 2.11
CA LEU A 194 13.51 2.48 3.06
C LEU A 194 12.57 1.84 4.08
N TYR A 195 11.59 1.07 3.61
CA TYR A 195 10.63 0.39 4.49
C TYR A 195 11.32 -0.57 5.47
N ASN A 196 12.25 -1.40 4.99
CA ASN A 196 13.02 -2.29 5.87
C ASN A 196 13.83 -1.51 6.91
N ALA A 197 14.44 -0.39 6.49
CA ALA A 197 15.22 0.44 7.40
C ALA A 197 14.34 1.09 8.48
N ALA A 198 13.21 1.68 8.08
CA ALA A 198 12.25 2.29 8.98
C ALA A 198 11.62 1.27 9.95
N LYS A 199 11.21 0.10 9.44
CA LYS A 199 10.53 -0.95 10.20
C LYS A 199 11.39 -1.49 11.33
N HIS A 200 12.70 -1.58 11.10
CA HIS A 200 13.65 -2.08 12.10
C HIS A 200 14.23 -0.97 12.98
N GLY A 201 13.74 0.28 12.86
CA GLY A 201 13.89 1.38 13.82
C GLY A 201 15.32 1.84 14.13
N LEU A 202 16.35 1.22 13.54
CA LEU A 202 17.74 1.30 13.99
C LEU A 202 18.75 1.55 12.87
N THR A 203 18.28 1.70 11.62
CA THR A 203 19.18 1.95 10.47
C THR A 203 18.84 3.21 9.69
N VAL A 204 17.85 3.98 10.16
CA VAL A 204 17.49 5.27 9.58
C VAL A 204 17.99 6.40 10.48
N VAL A 205 18.73 7.34 9.89
CA VAL A 205 19.09 8.62 10.50
C VAL A 205 18.19 9.69 9.89
N GLN A 206 17.53 10.47 10.75
CA GLN A 206 16.71 11.59 10.29
C GLN A 206 17.58 12.85 10.21
N THR A 207 17.55 13.52 9.07
CA THR A 207 18.18 14.83 8.93
C THR A 207 17.26 15.93 9.47
N ASP A 208 17.83 17.09 9.80
CA ASP A 208 17.06 18.23 10.29
C ASP A 208 16.29 18.96 9.18
N GLU A 209 15.44 19.90 9.55
CA GLU A 209 14.66 20.72 8.60
C GLU A 209 15.53 21.72 7.82
N ALA A 210 16.71 22.06 8.35
CA ALA A 210 17.64 22.98 7.69
C ALA A 210 18.46 22.30 6.58
N THR A 211 18.40 20.97 6.49
CA THR A 211 19.18 20.17 5.55
C THR A 211 18.82 20.53 4.11
N LYS A 212 19.86 20.83 3.32
CA LYS A 212 19.76 21.14 1.89
C LYS A 212 20.79 20.32 1.13
N THR A 213 20.37 19.79 -0.01
CA THR A 213 21.27 19.07 -0.92
C THR A 213 21.20 19.76 -2.28
N SER A 214 22.35 20.19 -2.80
CA SER A 214 22.48 20.85 -4.09
C SER A 214 23.57 20.17 -4.94
N LEU A 215 23.33 20.09 -6.24
CA LEU A 215 24.35 19.78 -7.23
C LEU A 215 25.00 21.10 -7.65
N HIS A 216 26.33 21.12 -7.76
CA HIS A 216 27.09 22.28 -8.20
C HIS A 216 27.76 21.95 -9.54
N PRO A 217 27.05 22.12 -10.67
CA PRO A 217 27.66 21.91 -11.98
C PRO A 217 28.67 23.03 -12.27
N ASP A 218 29.79 22.67 -12.92
CA ASP A 218 30.85 23.64 -13.25
C ASP A 218 30.30 24.76 -14.16
N GLY A 219 30.45 26.01 -13.71
CA GLY A 219 30.04 27.19 -14.46
C GLY A 219 28.54 27.49 -14.49
N ALA A 220 27.74 26.80 -13.67
CA ALA A 220 26.30 27.02 -13.55
C ALA A 220 25.88 27.24 -12.09
N ASP A 221 24.68 27.80 -11.91
CA ASP A 221 24.12 28.00 -10.57
C ASP A 221 23.85 26.65 -9.88
N PRO A 222 23.96 26.59 -8.54
CA PRO A 222 23.66 25.38 -7.79
C PRO A 222 22.22 24.91 -8.04
N LEU A 223 22.06 23.68 -8.53
CA LEU A 223 20.77 23.05 -8.68
C LEU A 223 20.36 22.43 -7.34
N GLN A 224 19.36 23.00 -6.68
CA GLN A 224 18.82 22.43 -5.45
C GLN A 224 18.11 21.11 -5.75
N LEU A 225 18.63 20.01 -5.21
CA LEU A 225 18.02 18.69 -5.31
C LEU A 225 17.00 18.46 -4.20
N HIS A 226 17.29 18.98 -2.99
CA HIS A 226 16.47 18.78 -1.81
C HIS A 226 16.48 19.97 -0.84
N ALA A 227 15.37 20.13 -0.10
CA ALA A 227 15.24 20.97 1.08
C ALA A 227 14.38 20.26 2.13
N GLY A 228 14.85 20.24 3.38
CA GLY A 228 14.09 19.74 4.53
C GLY A 228 14.58 18.39 5.08
N PRO A 229 13.73 17.70 5.84
CA PRO A 229 14.07 16.46 6.52
C PRO A 229 14.04 15.23 5.62
N GLN A 230 15.06 14.38 5.75
CA GLN A 230 15.26 13.15 4.98
C GLN A 230 15.49 11.95 5.89
N PHE A 231 15.26 10.77 5.34
CA PHE A 231 15.74 9.51 5.86
C PHE A 231 17.03 9.10 5.17
N ALA A 232 18.11 9.07 5.94
CA ALA A 232 19.39 8.49 5.54
C ALA A 232 19.46 7.04 6.00
N TYR A 233 19.76 6.11 5.09
CA TYR A 233 19.88 4.68 5.41
C TYR A 233 20.89 3.98 4.51
N LEU A 234 21.49 2.91 5.03
CA LEU A 234 22.46 2.10 4.32
C LEU A 234 21.83 0.84 3.73
N HIS A 235 22.29 0.45 2.55
CA HIS A 235 21.91 -0.81 1.93
C HIS A 235 23.04 -1.36 1.07
N LYS A 236 23.11 -2.68 1.01
CA LYS A 236 24.19 -3.37 0.31
C LYS A 236 24.01 -3.34 -1.22
N PRO A 237 22.86 -3.76 -1.80
CA PRO A 237 22.64 -3.69 -3.25
C PRO A 237 22.33 -2.25 -3.67
N GLN A 238 22.63 -1.88 -4.91
CA GLN A 238 22.42 -0.50 -5.41
C GLN A 238 20.95 -0.07 -5.43
N PHE A 239 20.03 -0.98 -5.77
CA PHE A 239 18.59 -0.72 -5.82
C PHE A 239 17.80 -2.01 -5.53
N PRO A 240 16.51 -1.91 -5.18
CA PRO A 240 15.67 -3.10 -5.00
C PRO A 240 15.68 -3.98 -6.25
N ASN A 241 15.89 -5.29 -6.06
CA ASN A 241 15.97 -6.29 -7.11
C ASN A 241 17.19 -6.14 -8.05
N ALA A 242 18.27 -5.48 -7.61
CA ALA A 242 19.54 -5.49 -8.33
C ALA A 242 19.98 -6.94 -8.64
N PRO A 243 20.52 -7.22 -9.85
CA PRO A 243 21.01 -8.55 -10.20
C PRO A 243 22.00 -9.07 -9.17
N LYS A 244 21.90 -10.34 -8.78
CA LYS A 244 22.83 -10.98 -7.81
C LYS A 244 24.23 -11.24 -8.39
N ASN A 245 24.61 -10.54 -9.45
CA ASN A 245 25.86 -10.78 -10.15
C ASN A 245 27.05 -10.31 -9.29
N LYS A 246 28.08 -11.15 -9.18
CA LYS A 246 29.35 -10.79 -8.54
C LYS A 246 30.04 -9.73 -9.40
N GLY A 247 30.00 -8.47 -8.99
CA GLY A 247 30.67 -7.37 -9.71
C GLY A 247 29.96 -6.02 -9.65
N LEU A 248 28.69 -5.97 -9.24
CA LEU A 248 28.07 -4.68 -8.92
C LEU A 248 28.72 -4.09 -7.66
N PRO A 249 28.90 -2.76 -7.60
CA PRO A 249 29.30 -2.10 -6.38
C PRO A 249 28.39 -2.49 -5.22
N GLU A 250 28.98 -2.73 -4.04
CA GLU A 250 28.26 -2.97 -2.80
C GLU A 250 28.38 -1.74 -1.89
N TRP A 251 27.38 -1.56 -1.02
CA TRP A 251 27.29 -0.49 -0.01
C TRP A 251 26.98 0.88 -0.58
N HIS A 252 25.77 1.32 -0.27
CA HIS A 252 25.22 2.58 -0.71
C HIS A 252 24.52 3.25 0.47
N MET A 253 24.49 4.58 0.44
CA MET A 253 23.68 5.41 1.30
C MET A 253 22.56 6.01 0.46
N SER A 254 21.32 5.86 0.90
CA SER A 254 20.18 6.57 0.32
C SER A 254 19.69 7.65 1.25
N LEU A 255 19.38 8.81 0.68
CA LEU A 255 18.68 9.92 1.31
C LEU A 255 17.30 10.02 0.64
N THR A 256 16.24 9.64 1.35
CA THR A 256 14.87 9.71 0.84
C THR A 256 14.09 10.79 1.58
N ASN A 257 13.40 11.64 0.83
CA ASN A 257 12.64 12.72 1.43
C ASN A 257 11.40 12.17 2.13
N THR A 258 11.00 12.86 3.19
CA THR A 258 9.74 12.55 3.87
C THR A 258 8.64 13.42 3.29
N LEU A 259 7.48 12.82 2.97
CA LEU A 259 6.28 13.54 2.54
C LEU A 259 5.09 13.07 3.39
N PRO A 260 5.04 13.44 4.70
CA PRO A 260 4.03 12.91 5.63
C PRO A 260 2.58 13.17 5.20
N ASP A 261 2.34 14.29 4.52
CA ASP A 261 1.06 14.67 3.93
C ASP A 261 0.65 13.76 2.76
N GLN A 262 1.58 13.44 1.84
CA GLN A 262 1.39 12.43 0.80
C GLN A 262 1.13 11.06 1.41
N ASP A 263 2.01 10.62 2.32
CA ASP A 263 2.00 9.28 2.90
C ASP A 263 0.66 9.01 3.61
N ILE A 264 0.18 9.97 4.41
CA ILE A 264 -1.10 9.86 5.12
C ILE A 264 -2.29 10.03 4.20
N GLY A 265 -2.24 10.99 3.27
CA GLY A 265 -3.31 11.19 2.30
C GLY A 265 -3.55 9.95 1.45
N VAL A 266 -2.47 9.34 0.94
CA VAL A 266 -2.54 8.10 0.16
C VAL A 266 -3.04 6.95 1.04
N ALA A 267 -2.53 6.80 2.27
CA ALA A 267 -3.00 5.76 3.17
C ALA A 267 -4.50 5.87 3.46
N LEU A 268 -5.04 7.09 3.57
CA LEU A 268 -6.48 7.32 3.72
C LEU A 268 -7.29 6.93 2.48
N LEU A 269 -6.80 7.25 1.28
CA LEU A 269 -7.44 6.77 0.04
C LEU A 269 -7.41 5.24 -0.06
N ILE A 270 -6.30 4.62 0.34
CA ILE A 270 -6.17 3.16 0.41
C ILE A 270 -7.16 2.57 1.41
N GLN A 271 -7.31 3.17 2.59
CA GLN A 271 -8.29 2.72 3.57
C GLN A 271 -9.71 2.70 2.97
N ARG A 272 -10.13 3.75 2.27
CA ARG A 272 -11.43 3.81 1.58
C ARG A 272 -11.58 2.74 0.49
N ALA A 273 -10.52 2.51 -0.28
CA ALA A 273 -10.50 1.45 -1.29
C ALA A 273 -10.58 0.05 -0.66
N VAL A 274 -9.86 -0.19 0.45
CA VAL A 274 -9.91 -1.44 1.21
C VAL A 274 -11.32 -1.66 1.79
N SER A 275 -11.93 -0.63 2.38
CA SER A 275 -13.31 -0.69 2.87
C SER A 275 -14.29 -1.10 1.75
N SER A 276 -14.18 -0.45 0.58
CA SER A 276 -15.02 -0.78 -0.59
C SER A 276 -14.81 -2.21 -1.08
N LEU A 277 -13.55 -2.64 -1.21
CA LEU A 277 -13.19 -4.02 -1.58
C LEU A 277 -13.79 -5.01 -0.60
N TRP A 278 -13.68 -4.72 0.69
CA TRP A 278 -14.15 -5.58 1.76
C TRP A 278 -15.66 -5.73 1.73
N ASP A 279 -16.41 -4.64 1.55
CA ASP A 279 -17.86 -4.68 1.43
C ASP A 279 -18.33 -5.39 0.16
N VAL A 280 -17.63 -5.21 -0.96
CA VAL A 280 -17.88 -5.96 -2.19
C VAL A 280 -17.65 -7.46 -1.99
N ALA A 281 -16.58 -7.81 -1.29
CA ALA A 281 -16.22 -9.19 -0.99
C ALA A 281 -17.23 -9.81 -0.02
N ARG A 282 -17.54 -9.14 1.09
CA ARG A 282 -18.54 -9.54 2.06
C ARG A 282 -19.88 -9.77 1.38
N ARG A 283 -20.33 -8.84 0.52
CA ARG A 283 -21.53 -9.05 -0.31
C ARG A 283 -21.45 -10.32 -1.13
N ARG A 284 -20.36 -10.53 -1.86
CA ARG A 284 -20.17 -11.70 -2.73
C ARG A 284 -20.17 -13.03 -1.96
N TYR A 285 -19.50 -13.07 -0.82
CA TYR A 285 -19.17 -14.31 -0.10
C TYR A 285 -20.08 -14.60 1.10
N THR A 286 -20.91 -13.65 1.52
CA THR A 286 -21.84 -13.81 2.65
C THR A 286 -23.27 -13.34 2.33
N GLY A 287 -23.46 -12.60 1.23
CA GLY A 287 -24.77 -12.06 0.84
C GLY A 287 -25.19 -10.81 1.61
N GLU A 288 -24.33 -10.24 2.45
CA GLU A 288 -24.61 -9.01 3.19
C GLU A 288 -24.51 -7.77 2.30
N SER A 289 -25.34 -6.75 2.58
CA SER A 289 -25.20 -5.46 1.90
C SER A 289 -24.06 -4.66 2.53
N GLY A 290 -23.53 -3.68 1.81
CA GLY A 290 -22.47 -2.80 2.30
C GLY A 290 -22.52 -1.45 1.64
N GLN A 291 -21.39 -0.77 1.59
CA GLN A 291 -21.21 0.49 0.90
C GLN A 291 -19.87 0.51 0.16
N VAL A 292 -19.77 1.34 -0.88
CA VAL A 292 -18.49 1.56 -1.58
C VAL A 292 -18.19 3.03 -1.72
N HIS A 293 -16.92 3.37 -1.73
CA HIS A 293 -16.43 4.71 -2.01
C HIS A 293 -16.25 4.88 -3.51
N VAL A 294 -16.91 5.88 -4.07
CA VAL A 294 -16.60 6.38 -5.40
C VAL A 294 -15.55 7.47 -5.22
N ILE A 295 -14.32 7.20 -5.68
CA ILE A 295 -13.16 8.08 -5.49
C ILE A 295 -12.85 8.72 -6.84
N PRO A 296 -12.86 10.06 -6.96
CA PRO A 296 -12.51 10.73 -8.20
C PRO A 296 -11.02 10.60 -8.53
N THR A 297 -10.69 10.47 -9.82
CA THR A 297 -9.30 10.41 -10.30
C THR A 297 -8.50 11.65 -9.87
N ALA A 298 -9.12 12.83 -9.94
CA ALA A 298 -8.50 14.09 -9.54
C ALA A 298 -8.06 14.09 -8.07
N ALA A 299 -8.84 13.48 -7.17
CA ALA A 299 -8.51 13.37 -5.76
C ALA A 299 -7.28 12.49 -5.53
N VAL A 300 -7.15 11.39 -6.29
CA VAL A 300 -5.98 10.51 -6.25
C VAL A 300 -4.74 11.25 -6.75
N HIS A 301 -4.83 11.97 -7.86
CA HIS A 301 -3.71 12.75 -8.37
C HIS A 301 -3.27 13.87 -7.44
N ASP A 302 -4.20 14.62 -6.86
CA ASP A 302 -3.87 15.70 -5.92
C ASP A 302 -3.14 15.17 -4.68
N ILE A 303 -3.61 14.04 -4.13
CA ILE A 303 -3.00 13.44 -2.95
C ILE A 303 -1.62 12.84 -3.25
N ILE A 304 -1.44 12.20 -4.41
CA ILE A 304 -0.15 11.63 -4.80
C ILE A 304 0.83 12.73 -5.24
N SER A 305 0.40 13.67 -6.08
CA SER A 305 1.31 14.55 -6.82
C SER A 305 1.39 15.94 -6.21
N GLY A 306 0.33 16.38 -5.52
CA GLY A 306 0.24 17.71 -4.90
C GLY A 306 1.35 17.98 -3.90
N PRO A 307 1.51 17.16 -2.84
CA PRO A 307 2.60 17.29 -1.86
C PRO A 307 4.00 17.32 -2.49
N ALA A 308 4.26 16.41 -3.43
CA ALA A 308 5.54 16.31 -4.11
C ALA A 308 5.84 17.55 -4.96
N ARG A 309 4.82 18.15 -5.58
CA ARG A 309 4.97 19.39 -6.36
C ARG A 309 5.08 20.63 -5.45
N ALA A 310 4.28 20.69 -4.38
CA ALA A 310 4.29 21.80 -3.43
C ALA A 310 5.62 21.92 -2.67
N SER A 311 6.30 20.78 -2.42
CA SER A 311 7.64 20.80 -1.82
C SER A 311 8.73 21.35 -2.74
N GLY A 312 8.46 21.47 -4.05
CA GLY A 312 9.43 21.90 -5.06
C GLY A 312 10.61 20.95 -5.25
N GLN A 313 10.53 19.74 -4.70
CA GLN A 313 11.63 18.77 -4.72
C GLN A 313 11.66 18.01 -6.04
N GLN A 314 12.79 18.07 -6.74
CA GLN A 314 12.97 17.38 -8.03
C GLN A 314 13.38 15.91 -7.88
N VAL A 315 13.89 15.53 -6.70
CA VAL A 315 14.43 14.20 -6.40
C VAL A 315 13.73 13.66 -5.17
N ARG A 316 13.17 12.46 -5.23
CA ARG A 316 12.59 11.71 -4.11
C ARG A 316 13.66 10.97 -3.30
N THR A 317 14.57 10.26 -3.99
CA THR A 317 15.67 9.55 -3.35
C THR A 317 16.98 9.83 -4.07
N HIS A 318 18.01 10.17 -3.29
CA HIS A 318 19.39 10.26 -3.73
C HIS A 318 20.18 9.08 -3.17
N THR A 319 20.70 8.22 -4.03
CA THR A 319 21.54 7.07 -3.66
C THR A 319 22.98 7.31 -4.06
N LEU A 320 23.88 7.24 -3.08
CA LEU A 320 25.31 7.43 -3.20
C LEU A 320 26.04 6.11 -2.94
N GLU A 321 26.91 5.67 -3.84
CA GLU A 321 27.88 4.62 -3.53
C GLU A 321 28.87 5.10 -2.45
N LEU A 322 29.11 4.29 -1.43
CA LEU A 322 30.11 4.66 -0.43
C LEU A 322 31.52 4.63 -1.04
N ALA A 323 32.30 5.69 -0.80
CA ALA A 323 33.65 5.83 -1.31
C ALA A 323 34.54 4.64 -0.90
N LYS A 324 35.23 4.07 -1.88
CA LYS A 324 36.13 2.91 -1.71
C LYS A 324 37.54 3.28 -2.10
N LYS A 325 38.51 2.50 -1.62
CA LYS A 325 39.90 2.59 -2.05
C LYS A 325 40.32 1.36 -2.84
N ASP A 326 41.16 1.55 -3.85
CA ASP A 326 41.84 0.46 -4.53
C ASP A 326 42.94 -0.15 -3.64
N ALA A 327 43.61 -1.20 -4.14
CA ALA A 327 44.73 -1.84 -3.42
C ALA A 327 45.94 -0.91 -3.21
N ALA A 328 46.04 0.19 -3.97
CA ALA A 328 47.08 1.20 -3.83
C ALA A 328 46.66 2.35 -2.88
N GLY A 329 45.44 2.32 -2.34
CA GLY A 329 44.93 3.32 -1.40
C GLY A 329 44.28 4.55 -2.05
N ASN A 330 44.13 4.58 -3.39
CA ASN A 330 43.49 5.68 -4.10
C ASN A 330 41.97 5.56 -4.00
N PHE A 331 41.27 6.69 -3.88
CA PHE A 331 39.82 6.69 -3.92
C PHE A 331 39.31 6.32 -5.31
N LEU A 332 38.37 5.37 -5.35
CA LEU A 332 37.61 5.02 -6.55
C LEU A 332 36.51 6.06 -6.78
N GLY A 333 36.04 6.13 -8.03
CA GLY A 333 34.86 6.92 -8.37
C GLY A 333 33.63 6.48 -7.57
N VAL A 334 32.71 7.41 -7.36
CA VAL A 334 31.45 7.18 -6.65
C VAL A 334 30.31 7.30 -7.64
N ASP A 335 29.47 6.27 -7.72
CA ASP A 335 28.24 6.35 -8.49
C ASP A 335 27.14 7.09 -7.71
N VAL A 336 26.41 7.95 -8.41
CA VAL A 336 25.31 8.75 -7.87
C VAL A 336 24.06 8.47 -8.70
N ARG A 337 23.00 8.03 -8.02
CA ARG A 337 21.70 7.81 -8.64
C ARG A 337 20.65 8.69 -7.99
N LEU A 338 19.84 9.31 -8.83
CA LEU A 338 18.68 10.10 -8.44
C LEU A 338 17.40 9.39 -8.90
N SER A 339 16.40 9.33 -8.04
CA SER A 339 15.03 8.99 -8.42
C SER A 339 14.14 10.22 -8.21
N SER A 340 13.34 10.57 -9.21
CA SER A 340 12.37 11.65 -9.11
C SER A 340 11.00 11.12 -8.72
N PRO A 341 10.17 11.93 -8.02
CA PRO A 341 8.76 11.61 -7.91
C PRO A 341 8.15 11.54 -9.31
N ARG A 342 7.31 10.55 -9.57
CA ARG A 342 6.61 10.44 -10.86
C ARG A 342 5.44 11.42 -10.86
N LEU A 343 5.66 12.59 -11.42
CA LEU A 343 4.61 13.58 -11.62
C LEU A 343 3.87 13.29 -12.94
N PRO A 344 2.55 13.50 -13.00
CA PRO A 344 1.80 13.50 -14.26
C PRO A 344 2.40 14.51 -15.25
N GLY A 345 2.26 14.23 -16.54
CA GLY A 345 2.71 15.14 -17.60
C GLY A 345 1.88 16.44 -17.63
N ASP A 346 2.45 17.49 -18.22
CA ASP A 346 1.73 18.74 -18.47
C ASP A 346 0.48 18.46 -19.34
N GLY A 347 -0.71 18.72 -18.79
CA GLY A 347 -2.01 18.43 -19.41
C GLY A 347 -2.72 17.17 -18.91
N GLU A 348 -2.07 16.30 -18.13
CA GLU A 348 -2.72 15.16 -17.47
C GLU A 348 -3.39 15.55 -16.15
N TRP A 349 -2.83 16.54 -15.44
CA TRP A 349 -3.32 16.99 -14.15
C TRP A 349 -2.83 18.40 -13.81
N GLU A 350 -3.70 19.17 -13.15
CA GLU A 350 -3.38 20.49 -12.58
C GLU A 350 -3.50 20.45 -11.05
N PRO A 351 -2.57 21.07 -10.29
CA PRO A 351 -2.62 21.07 -8.84
C PRO A 351 -3.92 21.67 -8.29
N GLY A 352 -4.58 20.93 -7.40
CA GLY A 352 -5.85 21.35 -6.83
C GLY A 352 -7.04 21.12 -7.77
N ALA A 353 -6.88 20.31 -8.83
CA ALA A 353 -7.98 19.91 -9.70
C ALA A 353 -9.17 19.31 -8.92
N SER A 354 -8.92 18.66 -7.78
CA SER A 354 -9.98 18.14 -6.91
C SER A 354 -10.87 19.22 -6.29
N ALA A 355 -10.40 20.46 -6.15
CA ALA A 355 -11.21 21.56 -5.62
C ALA A 355 -12.41 21.90 -6.53
N ASN A 356 -12.29 21.60 -7.84
CA ASN A 356 -13.32 21.80 -8.85
C ASN A 356 -13.98 20.48 -9.28
N ALA A 357 -13.53 19.33 -8.75
CA ALA A 357 -14.06 18.01 -9.08
C ALA A 357 -15.14 17.57 -8.08
N PRO A 358 -15.98 16.59 -8.42
CA PRO A 358 -16.85 15.94 -7.45
C PRO A 358 -16.03 15.43 -6.26
N THR A 359 -16.56 15.54 -5.04
CA THR A 359 -15.90 14.97 -3.86
C THR A 359 -16.13 13.47 -3.79
N SER A 360 -15.19 12.72 -3.21
CA SER A 360 -15.42 11.31 -2.90
C SER A 360 -16.68 11.15 -2.05
N ARG A 361 -17.52 10.17 -2.41
CA ARG A 361 -18.77 9.89 -1.73
C ARG A 361 -18.99 8.41 -1.55
N ILE A 362 -19.82 8.08 -0.58
CA ILE A 362 -20.23 6.72 -0.25
C ILE A 362 -21.53 6.42 -0.99
N VAL A 363 -21.62 5.22 -1.58
CA VAL A 363 -22.84 4.73 -2.22
C VAL A 363 -23.23 3.37 -1.65
N ASP A 364 -24.53 3.16 -1.47
CA ASP A 364 -25.03 1.88 -0.98
C ASP A 364 -24.75 0.77 -2.00
N LEU A 365 -24.28 -0.36 -1.49
CA LEU A 365 -24.00 -1.59 -2.21
C LEU A 365 -25.00 -2.67 -1.78
N PRO A 366 -26.21 -2.71 -2.37
CA PRO A 366 -27.21 -3.70 -1.99
C PRO A 366 -26.78 -5.11 -2.41
N ALA A 367 -27.18 -6.10 -1.61
CA ALA A 367 -27.04 -7.52 -1.94
C ALA A 367 -27.85 -7.87 -3.20
N ARG A 368 -27.24 -8.58 -4.16
CA ARG A 368 -27.95 -9.07 -5.35
C ARG A 368 -28.56 -10.42 -5.08
N GLN A 369 -29.61 -10.76 -5.84
CA GLN A 369 -30.23 -12.08 -5.76
C GLN A 369 -29.22 -13.22 -6.00
N ARG A 370 -28.22 -13.00 -6.87
CA ARG A 370 -27.14 -13.97 -7.14
C ARG A 370 -26.12 -14.12 -6.02
N ASP A 371 -26.02 -13.14 -5.12
CA ASP A 371 -25.09 -13.16 -4.00
C ASP A 371 -25.72 -13.79 -2.73
N ARG A 372 -27.05 -14.02 -2.73
CA ARG A 372 -27.75 -14.66 -1.62
C ARG A 372 -27.36 -16.13 -1.52
N GLN A 373 -26.82 -16.52 -0.38
CA GLN A 373 -26.49 -17.91 -0.11
C GLN A 373 -27.71 -18.72 0.31
N LEU A 374 -27.70 -20.00 -0.05
CA LEU A 374 -28.64 -20.97 0.50
C LEU A 374 -28.28 -21.21 1.96
N VAL A 375 -29.17 -20.84 2.87
CA VAL A 375 -29.00 -21.11 4.30
C VAL A 375 -29.17 -22.61 4.51
N SER A 376 -28.10 -23.31 4.86
CA SER A 376 -28.19 -24.71 5.27
C SER A 376 -28.88 -24.83 6.63
N THR A 377 -29.73 -25.85 6.75
CA THR A 377 -30.56 -26.14 7.93
C THR A 377 -29.86 -27.00 8.98
N SER A 378 -28.59 -27.32 8.78
CA SER A 378 -27.86 -28.17 9.72
C SER A 378 -27.53 -27.45 11.02
N ASN A 379 -27.12 -28.22 12.04
CA ASN A 379 -26.67 -27.70 13.33
C ASN A 379 -25.16 -27.88 13.57
N ARG A 380 -24.41 -28.39 12.58
CA ARG A 380 -23.00 -28.72 12.74
C ARG A 380 -22.10 -27.57 12.28
N HIS A 381 -21.11 -27.23 13.11
CA HIS A 381 -19.99 -26.37 12.74
C HIS A 381 -18.77 -27.23 12.38
N LEU A 382 -18.05 -26.83 11.34
CA LEU A 382 -16.76 -27.41 10.96
C LEU A 382 -15.57 -26.65 11.53
N LEU A 383 -15.74 -25.37 11.91
CA LEU A 383 -14.70 -24.57 12.57
C LEU A 383 -15.02 -24.30 14.05
N PRO A 384 -13.99 -24.14 14.90
CA PRO A 384 -14.17 -23.81 16.33
C PRO A 384 -14.57 -22.35 16.59
N ILE A 385 -14.55 -21.48 15.57
CA ILE A 385 -14.73 -20.03 15.70
C ILE A 385 -15.84 -19.48 14.78
N SER A 386 -16.72 -20.34 14.27
CA SER A 386 -17.75 -19.93 13.32
C SER A 386 -18.76 -18.95 13.94
N PRO A 387 -19.13 -17.86 13.23
CA PRO A 387 -20.19 -16.98 13.66
C PRO A 387 -21.51 -17.73 13.87
N SER A 388 -22.32 -17.25 14.80
CA SER A 388 -23.66 -17.81 15.06
C SER A 388 -24.60 -17.71 13.85
N TRP A 389 -24.34 -16.76 12.94
CA TRP A 389 -25.11 -16.51 11.72
C TRP A 389 -24.57 -17.24 10.48
N SER A 390 -23.40 -17.89 10.54
CA SER A 390 -22.87 -18.63 9.38
C SER A 390 -23.77 -19.82 9.04
N SER A 391 -23.98 -20.11 7.75
CA SER A 391 -24.72 -21.32 7.36
C SER A 391 -23.95 -22.56 7.81
N ARG A 392 -24.60 -23.37 8.64
CA ARG A 392 -24.05 -24.59 9.24
C ARG A 392 -24.05 -25.72 8.22
N VAL A 393 -23.12 -26.68 8.28
CA VAL A 393 -23.03 -27.73 7.23
C VAL A 393 -24.04 -28.83 7.38
#